data_AF-L0AY99-F1
#
_entry.id   AF-L0AY99-F1
#
_cell.length_a   1.000
_cell.length_b   1.000
_cell.length_c   1.000
_cell.angle_alpha   90.00
_cell.angle_beta   90.00
_cell.angle_gamma   90.00
#
_symmetry.space_group_name_H-M   'P 1'
#
loop_
_entity.id
_entity.type
_entity.pdbx_description
1 polymer ?
#
loop_
_entity_poly.entity_id
_entity_poly.type
_entity_poly.pdbx_seq_one_letter_code
_entity_poly.pdbx_strand_id
1 'polypeptide(L)'
;MSSENEAGEPMLVNRAIDMMEWTHSGGTFVSIENARCPHHYQLPIQYYCLDCNENCFCSECALSRHSKCDVRTLDEAFPVIVYNFLKKWISQLSTRCENLDVGFTHLLQDKQQEWILKLQELQLILSRVNGDALNAMKNLQSEIEAWLAENREKVTAEYQKFKEEVEQVLESYATNAKMLREQRKLSPAKLLYFYNQNYQTLRQMLLGATPRDSEFVIQMIPKQLKGHIDAVNGAFLGVSNILNSAEHNVRYVHESSG
;
A
#
# COMPACT_ATOMS: atom_id res chain seq x y z
N MET A 1 -37.70 6.55 6.65
CA MET A 1 -37.54 7.99 6.88
C MET A 1 -36.63 8.49 5.78
N SER A 2 -37.24 9.10 4.78
CA SER A 2 -36.59 9.59 3.57
C SER A 2 -36.02 10.98 3.87
N SER A 3 -34.71 11.15 3.75
CA SER A 3 -34.07 12.45 3.74
C SER A 3 -33.55 12.69 2.32
N GLU A 4 -34.32 13.47 1.57
CA GLU A 4 -33.94 14.01 0.28
C GLU A 4 -32.75 14.96 0.50
N ASN A 5 -31.60 14.64 -0.10
CA ASN A 5 -30.51 15.59 -0.27
C ASN A 5 -30.88 16.51 -1.42
N GLU A 6 -31.44 17.68 -1.10
CA GLU A 6 -31.53 18.79 -2.04
C GLU A 6 -30.10 19.25 -2.36
N ALA A 7 -29.62 18.87 -3.56
CA ALA A 7 -28.46 19.48 -4.17
C ALA A 7 -28.79 20.95 -4.42
N GLY A 8 -28.32 21.84 -3.54
CA GLY A 8 -28.48 23.28 -3.68
C GLY A 8 -27.84 23.73 -5.00
N GLU A 9 -28.69 24.17 -5.94
CA GLU A 9 -28.23 24.81 -7.16
C GLU A 9 -27.37 26.04 -6.79
N PRO A 10 -26.24 26.27 -7.49
CA PRO A 10 -25.40 27.43 -7.21
C PRO A 10 -26.21 28.70 -7.48
N MET A 11 -26.56 29.43 -6.42
CA MET A 11 -27.22 30.74 -6.53
C MET A 11 -26.31 31.71 -7.26
N LEU A 12 -26.65 31.99 -8.53
CA LEU A 12 -25.99 33.01 -9.34
C LEU A 12 -26.19 34.39 -8.69
N VAL A 13 -25.10 35.01 -8.23
CA VAL A 13 -25.13 36.34 -7.66
C VAL A 13 -25.13 37.37 -8.80
N ASN A 14 -26.27 38.03 -8.99
CA ASN A 14 -26.37 39.19 -9.87
C ASN A 14 -26.09 40.46 -9.06
N ARG A 15 -24.88 41.02 -9.18
CA ARG A 15 -24.58 42.35 -8.65
C ARG A 15 -24.81 43.43 -9.72
N ALA A 16 -25.67 44.39 -9.39
CA ALA A 16 -25.68 45.68 -10.06
C ALA A 16 -24.47 46.49 -9.56
N ILE A 17 -23.58 46.87 -10.47
CA ILE A 17 -22.42 47.72 -10.15
C ILE A 17 -22.96 49.13 -9.81
N ASP A 18 -22.69 49.54 -8.58
CA ASP A 18 -23.17 50.77 -7.97
C ASP A 18 -22.59 52.01 -8.67
N MET A 19 -23.42 53.05 -8.80
CA MET A 19 -23.35 54.04 -9.88
C MET A 19 -22.33 55.17 -9.69
N MET A 20 -21.54 55.18 -8.61
CA MET A 20 -21.07 56.44 -8.03
C MET A 20 -19.58 56.78 -8.15
N GLU A 21 -18.71 55.88 -8.64
CA GLU A 21 -17.26 56.15 -8.67
C GLU A 21 -16.67 56.59 -10.02
N TRP A 22 -17.37 56.38 -11.14
CA TRP A 22 -16.79 56.61 -12.48
C TRP A 22 -17.04 58.01 -13.04
N THR A 23 -17.99 58.74 -12.48
CA THR A 23 -18.33 60.11 -12.90
C THR A 23 -17.59 61.18 -12.11
N HIS A 24 -16.82 60.81 -11.08
CA HIS A 24 -16.16 61.74 -10.15
C HIS A 24 -14.63 61.68 -10.15
N SER A 25 -14.01 60.88 -11.02
CA SER A 25 -12.60 61.10 -11.36
C SER A 25 -12.53 62.38 -12.19
N GLY A 26 -12.28 63.51 -11.51
CA GLY A 26 -12.10 64.85 -12.06
C GLY A 26 -10.86 64.98 -12.96
N GLY A 27 -10.71 64.09 -13.94
CA GLY A 27 -9.99 64.39 -15.15
C GLY A 27 -10.86 65.37 -15.94
N THR A 28 -10.71 66.66 -15.64
CA THR A 28 -11.24 67.73 -16.48
C THR A 28 -10.85 67.43 -17.94
N PHE A 29 -11.84 67.40 -18.84
CA PHE A 29 -11.67 67.24 -20.31
C PHE A 29 -10.65 68.22 -20.94
N VAL A 30 -10.17 69.20 -20.16
CA VAL A 30 -9.13 70.18 -20.43
C VAL A 30 -7.84 69.58 -21.03
N SER A 31 -7.53 68.29 -20.82
CA SER A 31 -6.36 67.66 -21.47
C SER A 31 -6.57 67.25 -22.94
N ILE A 32 -7.81 67.16 -23.42
CA ILE A 32 -8.12 66.77 -24.82
C ILE A 32 -8.25 68.00 -25.75
N GLU A 33 -8.40 69.22 -25.21
CA GLU A 33 -8.52 70.45 -26.02
C GLU A 33 -7.31 70.69 -26.96
N ASN A 34 -6.17 70.06 -26.67
CA ASN A 34 -4.95 70.12 -27.49
C ASN A 34 -4.70 68.88 -28.36
N ALA A 35 -5.55 67.84 -28.30
CA ALA A 35 -5.42 66.68 -29.17
C ALA A 35 -5.83 67.06 -30.60
N ARG A 36 -4.92 66.88 -31.56
CA ARG A 36 -5.13 67.24 -32.98
C ARG A 36 -5.43 65.99 -33.80
N CYS A 37 -6.29 66.15 -34.80
CA CYS A 37 -6.62 65.04 -35.67
C CYS A 37 -5.38 64.58 -36.46
N PRO A 38 -5.08 63.26 -36.52
CA PRO A 38 -3.95 62.74 -37.29
C PRO A 38 -4.02 63.06 -38.78
N HIS A 39 -5.22 63.31 -39.31
CA HIS A 39 -5.46 63.63 -40.73
C HIS A 39 -5.57 65.13 -40.98
N HIS A 40 -6.03 65.91 -39.99
CA HIS A 40 -6.21 67.35 -40.10
C HIS A 40 -5.60 68.01 -38.87
N TYR A 41 -4.27 68.15 -38.87
CA TYR A 41 -3.47 68.56 -37.70
C TYR A 41 -3.84 69.94 -37.14
N GLN A 42 -4.51 70.77 -37.92
CA GLN A 42 -4.98 72.09 -37.50
C GLN A 42 -6.30 72.05 -36.71
N LEU A 43 -7.02 70.93 -36.77
CA LEU A 43 -8.33 70.78 -36.16
C LEU A 43 -8.28 69.92 -34.87
N PRO A 44 -9.01 70.33 -33.82
CA PRO A 44 -9.11 69.54 -32.61
C PRO A 44 -9.94 68.28 -32.81
N ILE A 45 -9.66 67.26 -32.01
CA ILE A 45 -10.47 66.04 -31.92
C ILE A 45 -11.69 66.35 -31.03
N GLN A 46 -12.89 66.15 -31.57
CA GLN A 46 -14.15 66.55 -30.92
C GLN A 46 -15.29 65.55 -31.13
N TYR A 47 -15.10 64.55 -31.99
CA TYR A 47 -16.15 63.62 -32.40
C TYR A 47 -15.70 62.17 -32.28
N TYR A 48 -16.69 61.30 -32.09
CA TYR A 48 -16.55 59.85 -32.08
C TYR A 48 -17.64 59.22 -32.93
N CYS A 49 -17.31 58.15 -33.66
CA CYS A 49 -18.26 57.41 -34.47
C CYS A 49 -18.64 56.11 -33.75
N LEU A 50 -19.91 55.97 -33.36
CA LEU A 50 -20.43 54.79 -32.66
C LEU A 50 -20.53 53.56 -33.59
N ASP A 51 -20.63 53.75 -34.90
CA ASP A 51 -20.69 52.65 -35.86
C ASP A 51 -19.30 52.08 -36.18
N CYS A 52 -18.31 52.96 -36.35
CA CYS A 52 -16.95 52.55 -36.71
C CYS A 52 -16.14 52.05 -35.50
N ASN A 53 -16.47 52.51 -34.29
CA ASN A 53 -15.71 52.23 -33.06
C ASN A 53 -14.19 52.51 -33.19
N GLU A 54 -13.84 53.50 -34.02
CA GLU A 54 -12.46 53.91 -34.29
C GLU A 54 -12.01 55.04 -33.35
N ASN A 55 -10.76 55.47 -33.49
CA ASN A 55 -10.20 56.59 -32.72
C ASN A 55 -11.01 57.88 -32.92
N CYS A 56 -11.07 58.71 -31.88
CA CYS A 56 -11.72 60.02 -31.95
C CYS A 56 -11.13 60.92 -33.05
N PHE A 57 -11.96 61.73 -33.70
CA PHE A 57 -11.57 62.53 -34.89
C PHE A 57 -12.13 63.96 -34.88
N CYS A 58 -11.72 64.77 -35.86
CA CYS A 58 -12.16 66.17 -36.03
C CYS A 58 -13.43 66.31 -36.89
N SER A 59 -13.99 67.52 -36.92
CA SER A 59 -15.18 67.88 -37.73
C SER A 59 -15.05 67.54 -39.22
N GLU A 60 -13.90 67.75 -39.85
CA GLU A 60 -13.72 67.41 -41.28
C GLU A 60 -13.77 65.90 -41.55
N CYS A 61 -13.24 65.09 -40.63
CA CYS A 61 -13.35 63.63 -40.73
C CYS A 61 -14.79 63.16 -40.54
N ALA A 62 -15.56 63.83 -39.66
CA ALA A 62 -16.99 63.57 -39.47
C ALA A 62 -17.77 63.75 -40.77
N LEU A 63 -17.52 64.86 -41.48
CA LEU A 63 -18.25 65.24 -42.70
C LEU A 63 -17.80 64.49 -43.96
N SER A 64 -16.57 63.99 -44.00
CA SER A 64 -16.02 63.31 -45.17
C SER A 64 -16.12 61.79 -45.03
N ARG A 65 -15.35 61.21 -44.12
CA ARG A 65 -15.15 59.77 -43.96
C ARG A 65 -16.29 59.09 -43.22
N HIS A 66 -16.92 59.80 -42.28
CA HIS A 66 -18.02 59.27 -41.45
C HIS A 66 -19.37 59.92 -41.79
N SER A 67 -19.54 60.42 -43.02
CA SER A 67 -20.72 61.17 -43.47
C SER A 67 -22.05 60.41 -43.39
N LYS A 68 -22.00 59.08 -43.30
CA LYS A 68 -23.17 58.19 -43.20
C LYS A 68 -23.23 57.40 -41.90
N CYS A 69 -22.38 57.73 -40.93
CA CYS A 69 -22.29 57.00 -39.66
C CYS A 69 -22.91 57.81 -38.51
N ASP A 70 -23.28 57.14 -37.42
CA ASP A 70 -23.72 57.78 -36.18
C ASP A 70 -22.51 58.41 -35.47
N VAL A 71 -22.27 59.68 -35.80
CA VAL A 71 -21.21 60.50 -35.23
C VAL A 71 -21.78 61.40 -34.14
N ARG A 72 -21.16 61.34 -32.97
CA ARG A 72 -21.53 62.13 -31.79
C ARG A 72 -20.35 62.98 -31.34
N THR A 73 -20.63 64.07 -30.64
CA THR A 73 -19.58 64.82 -29.93
C THR A 73 -18.99 63.93 -28.83
N LEU A 74 -17.76 64.20 -28.39
CA LEU A 74 -17.13 63.41 -27.32
C LEU A 74 -17.98 63.40 -26.04
N ASP A 75 -18.57 64.54 -25.68
CA ASP A 75 -19.41 64.67 -24.48
C ASP A 75 -20.68 63.81 -24.56
N GLU A 76 -21.22 63.60 -25.76
CA GLU A 76 -22.38 62.74 -26.00
C GLU A 76 -21.99 61.27 -26.16
N ALA A 77 -20.87 60.99 -26.82
CA ALA A 77 -20.40 59.62 -27.08
C ALA A 77 -19.86 58.95 -25.82
N PHE A 78 -19.15 59.70 -24.97
CA PHE A 78 -18.52 59.19 -23.76
C PHE A 78 -19.50 58.47 -22.82
N PRO A 79 -20.64 59.07 -22.40
CA PRO A 79 -21.60 58.37 -21.57
C PRO A 79 -22.17 57.15 -22.29
N VAL A 80 -22.45 57.23 -23.60
CA VAL A 80 -22.97 56.10 -24.38
C VAL A 80 -21.98 54.91 -24.37
N ILE A 81 -20.69 55.16 -24.58
CA ILE A 81 -19.65 54.11 -24.56
C ILE A 81 -19.51 53.50 -23.16
N VAL A 82 -19.44 54.34 -22.14
CA VAL A 82 -19.29 53.92 -20.75
C VAL A 82 -20.48 53.09 -20.29
N TYR A 83 -21.70 53.56 -20.53
CA TYR A 83 -22.91 52.90 -20.03
C TYR A 83 -23.33 51.68 -20.85
N ASN A 84 -23.28 51.76 -22.18
CA ASN A 84 -23.82 50.69 -23.02
C ASN A 84 -22.81 49.57 -23.28
N PHE A 85 -21.51 49.91 -23.35
CA PHE A 85 -20.48 48.94 -23.67
C PHE A 85 -19.67 48.59 -22.43
N LEU A 86 -18.94 49.53 -21.83
CA LEU A 86 -18.00 49.21 -20.75
C LEU A 86 -18.72 48.63 -19.51
N LYS A 87 -19.82 49.23 -19.06
CA LYS A 87 -20.57 48.71 -17.91
C LYS A 87 -21.09 47.29 -18.13
N LYS A 88 -21.59 47.01 -19.34
CA LYS A 88 -22.09 45.68 -19.71
C LYS A 88 -20.95 44.65 -19.70
N TRP A 89 -19.80 45.00 -20.28
CA TRP A 89 -18.62 44.13 -20.29
C TRP A 89 -18.07 43.89 -18.88
N ILE A 90 -17.93 44.93 -18.06
CA ILE A 90 -17.47 44.82 -16.67
C ILE A 90 -18.42 43.93 -15.87
N SER A 91 -19.73 44.15 -15.96
CA SER A 91 -20.72 43.30 -15.29
C SER A 91 -20.59 41.83 -15.70
N GLN A 92 -20.46 41.54 -17.00
CA GLN A 92 -20.29 40.17 -17.48
C GLN A 92 -18.98 39.53 -17.00
N LEU A 93 -17.89 40.29 -16.97
CA LEU A 93 -16.59 39.82 -16.48
C LEU A 93 -16.63 39.58 -14.97
N SER A 94 -17.19 40.49 -14.18
CA SER A 94 -17.34 40.34 -12.73
C SER A 94 -18.13 39.08 -12.38
N THR A 95 -19.28 38.86 -13.02
CA THR A 95 -20.09 37.65 -12.79
C THR A 95 -19.33 36.38 -13.16
N ARG A 96 -18.56 36.39 -14.25
CA ARG A 96 -17.71 35.24 -14.62
C ARG A 96 -16.61 35.00 -13.60
N CYS A 97 -15.93 36.04 -13.13
CA CYS A 97 -14.90 35.91 -12.10
C CYS A 97 -15.46 35.34 -10.80
N GLU A 98 -16.60 35.85 -10.32
CA GLU A 98 -17.25 35.35 -9.10
C GLU A 98 -17.72 33.89 -9.26
N ASN A 99 -18.35 33.55 -10.39
CA ASN A 99 -18.78 32.18 -10.66
C ASN A 99 -17.59 31.20 -10.75
N LEU A 100 -16.47 31.66 -11.32
CA LEU A 100 -15.25 30.86 -11.34
C LEU A 100 -14.70 30.68 -9.94
N ASP A 101 -14.61 31.73 -9.13
CA ASP A 101 -14.07 31.67 -7.77
C ASP A 101 -14.89 30.73 -6.87
N VAL A 102 -16.21 30.89 -6.87
CA VAL A 102 -17.14 30.03 -6.11
C VAL A 102 -17.10 28.59 -6.65
N GLY A 103 -17.18 28.42 -7.98
CA GLY A 103 -17.19 27.10 -8.61
C GLY A 103 -15.89 26.32 -8.40
N PHE A 104 -14.74 26.97 -8.55
CA PHE A 104 -13.44 26.35 -8.28
C PHE A 104 -13.28 26.01 -6.80
N THR A 105 -13.68 26.92 -5.90
CA THR A 105 -13.60 26.67 -4.46
C THR A 105 -14.45 25.47 -4.06
N HIS A 106 -15.70 25.39 -4.52
CA HIS A 106 -16.58 24.26 -4.23
C HIS A 106 -16.04 22.95 -4.82
N LEU A 107 -15.59 22.97 -6.08
CA LEU A 107 -14.99 21.80 -6.72
C LEU A 107 -13.77 21.28 -5.97
N LEU A 108 -12.89 22.17 -5.52
CA LEU A 108 -11.71 21.80 -4.74
C LEU A 108 -12.09 21.22 -3.37
N GLN A 109 -13.10 21.78 -2.71
CA GLN A 109 -13.63 21.26 -1.45
C GLN A 109 -14.24 19.86 -1.62
N ASP A 110 -15.04 19.65 -2.67
CA ASP A 110 -15.64 18.35 -2.97
C ASP A 110 -14.55 17.30 -3.24
N LYS A 111 -13.52 17.66 -4.03
CA LYS A 111 -12.39 16.75 -4.30
C LYS A 111 -11.57 16.45 -3.06
N GLN A 112 -11.35 17.45 -2.20
CA GLN A 112 -10.69 17.23 -0.92
C GLN A 112 -11.46 16.24 -0.05
N GLN A 113 -12.78 16.39 0.07
CA GLN A 113 -13.62 15.48 0.84
C GLN A 113 -13.62 14.07 0.25
N GLU A 114 -13.72 13.93 -1.08
CA GLU A 114 -13.65 12.64 -1.78
C GLU A 114 -12.33 11.91 -1.45
N TRP A 115 -11.20 12.63 -1.46
CA TRP A 115 -9.90 12.05 -1.15
C TRP A 115 -9.76 11.67 0.32
N ILE A 116 -10.30 12.47 1.24
CA ILE A 116 -10.30 12.14 2.67
C ILE A 116 -11.06 10.83 2.92
N LEU A 117 -12.24 10.66 2.32
CA LEU A 117 -13.03 9.44 2.46
C LEU A 117 -12.31 8.22 1.90
N LYS A 118 -11.70 8.35 0.71
CA LYS A 118 -10.88 7.27 0.11
C LYS A 118 -9.68 6.90 0.98
N LEU A 119 -9.01 7.88 1.57
CA LEU A 119 -7.88 7.62 2.49
C LEU A 119 -8.33 6.88 3.76
N GLN A 120 -9.47 7.25 4.33
CA GLN A 120 -10.04 6.56 5.50
C GLN A 120 -10.42 5.11 5.17
N GLU A 121 -11.03 4.87 4.01
CA GLU A 121 -11.36 3.52 3.54
C GLU A 121 -10.10 2.66 3.37
N LEU A 122 -9.06 3.20 2.71
CA LEU A 122 -7.79 2.50 2.53
C LEU A 122 -7.11 2.20 3.86
N GLN A 123 -7.14 3.13 4.82
CA GLN A 123 -6.59 2.91 6.16
C GLN A 123 -7.31 1.77 6.89
N LEU A 124 -8.63 1.68 6.76
CA LEU A 124 -9.43 0.62 7.37
C LEU A 124 -9.14 -0.74 6.72
N ILE A 125 -9.05 -0.79 5.38
CA ILE A 125 -8.66 -1.99 4.64
C ILE A 125 -7.26 -2.46 5.06
N LEU A 126 -6.28 -1.55 5.12
CA LEU A 126 -4.92 -1.86 5.53
C LEU A 126 -4.88 -2.45 6.95
N SER A 127 -5.63 -1.85 7.87
CA SER A 127 -5.72 -2.29 9.27
C SER A 127 -6.31 -3.70 9.37
N ARG A 128 -7.35 -4.00 8.57
CA ARG A 128 -7.94 -5.33 8.49
C ARG A 128 -6.96 -6.36 7.95
N VAL A 129 -6.34 -6.09 6.80
CA VAL A 129 -5.37 -7.00 6.17
C VAL A 129 -4.19 -7.29 7.09
N ASN A 130 -3.69 -6.26 7.79
CA ASN A 130 -2.62 -6.43 8.76
C ASN A 130 -3.06 -7.29 9.96
N GLY A 131 -4.28 -7.09 10.45
CA GLY A 131 -4.88 -7.94 11.49
C GLY A 131 -4.99 -9.40 11.07
N ASP A 132 -5.48 -9.65 9.85
CA ASP A 132 -5.60 -10.99 9.28
C ASP A 132 -4.23 -11.67 9.13
N ALA A 133 -3.23 -10.93 8.64
CA ALA A 133 -1.85 -11.42 8.52
C ALA A 133 -1.24 -11.77 9.88
N LEU A 134 -1.40 -10.91 10.89
CA LEU A 134 -0.92 -11.17 12.25
C LEU A 134 -1.58 -12.41 12.87
N ASN A 135 -2.88 -12.60 12.64
CA ASN A 135 -3.60 -13.78 13.12
C ASN A 135 -3.12 -15.06 12.42
N ALA A 136 -2.91 -15.02 11.10
CA ALA A 136 -2.35 -16.14 10.35
C ALA A 136 -0.95 -16.52 10.86
N MET A 137 -0.09 -15.52 11.11
CA MET A 137 1.25 -15.75 11.68
C MET A 137 1.19 -16.38 13.07
N LYS A 138 0.29 -15.91 13.94
CA LYS A 138 0.09 -16.51 15.28
C LYS A 138 -0.39 -17.95 15.22
N ASN A 139 -1.33 -18.25 14.31
CA ASN A 139 -1.81 -19.61 14.11
C ASN A 139 -0.69 -20.53 13.63
N LEU A 140 0.08 -20.09 12.63
CA LEU A 140 1.22 -20.85 12.11
C LEU A 140 2.31 -21.07 13.17
N GLN A 141 2.57 -20.06 14.01
CA GLN A 141 3.47 -20.21 15.16
C GLN A 141 2.96 -21.30 16.12
N SER A 142 1.67 -21.27 16.48
CA SER A 142 1.08 -22.26 17.38
C SER A 142 1.12 -23.67 16.78
N GLU A 143 0.90 -23.82 15.47
CA GLU A 143 1.02 -25.10 14.77
C GLU A 143 2.45 -25.65 14.81
N ILE A 144 3.45 -24.79 14.59
CA ILE A 144 4.87 -25.17 14.67
C ILE A 144 5.24 -25.58 16.10
N GLU A 145 4.78 -24.83 17.11
CA GLU A 145 5.04 -25.15 18.52
C GLU A 145 4.41 -26.49 18.93
N ALA A 146 3.17 -26.75 18.49
CA ALA A 146 2.50 -28.03 18.73
C ALA A 146 3.24 -29.19 18.06
N TRP A 147 3.63 -29.01 16.80
CA TRP A 147 4.40 -30.01 16.06
C TRP A 147 5.76 -30.30 16.73
N LEU A 148 6.48 -29.27 17.17
CA LEU A 148 7.74 -29.41 17.90
C LEU A 148 7.56 -30.17 19.22
N ALA A 149 6.49 -29.89 19.96
CA ALA A 149 6.18 -30.59 21.20
C ALA A 149 5.91 -32.09 20.95
N GLU A 150 5.05 -32.41 19.98
CA GLU A 150 4.73 -33.79 19.62
C GLU A 150 5.99 -34.54 19.15
N ASN A 151 6.81 -33.90 18.33
CA ASN A 151 8.01 -34.54 17.79
C ASN A 151 9.07 -34.76 18.88
N ARG A 152 9.20 -33.81 19.82
CA ARG A 152 10.06 -33.98 21.00
C ARG A 152 9.61 -35.15 21.86
N GLU A 153 8.31 -35.32 22.09
CA GLU A 153 7.79 -36.46 22.83
C GLU A 153 8.11 -37.79 22.14
N LYS A 154 7.90 -37.89 20.82
CA LYS A 154 8.23 -39.08 20.04
C LYS A 154 9.71 -39.44 20.14
N VAL A 155 10.60 -38.47 19.90
CA VAL A 155 12.06 -38.69 19.98
C VAL A 155 12.47 -39.09 21.40
N THR A 156 11.87 -38.49 22.43
CA THR A 156 12.17 -38.83 23.83
C THR A 156 11.71 -40.26 24.16
N ALA A 157 10.55 -40.67 23.68
CA ALA A 157 10.03 -42.03 23.86
C ALA A 157 10.88 -43.07 23.13
N GLU A 158 11.29 -42.81 21.89
CA GLU A 158 12.20 -43.69 21.14
C GLU A 158 13.56 -43.80 21.83
N TYR A 159 14.11 -42.69 22.31
CA TYR A 159 15.36 -42.69 23.06
C TYR A 159 15.26 -43.50 24.35
N GLN A 160 14.17 -43.36 25.10
CA GLN A 160 13.96 -44.09 26.35
C GLN A 160 13.84 -45.59 26.10
N LYS A 161 13.11 -46.00 25.05
CA LYS A 161 13.01 -47.40 24.63
C LYS A 161 14.38 -47.96 24.24
N PHE A 162 15.16 -47.20 23.47
CA PHE A 162 16.53 -47.61 23.11
C PHE A 162 17.42 -47.79 24.34
N LYS A 163 17.33 -46.87 25.31
CA LYS A 163 18.08 -46.96 26.56
C LYS A 163 17.73 -48.24 27.33
N GLU A 164 16.44 -48.57 27.44
CA GLU A 164 15.97 -49.79 28.10
C GLU A 164 16.48 -51.07 27.39
N GLU A 165 16.43 -51.10 26.06
CA GLU A 165 16.97 -52.23 25.27
C GLU A 165 18.47 -52.41 25.50
N VAL A 166 19.24 -51.32 25.53
CA VAL A 166 20.69 -51.37 25.81
C VAL A 166 20.96 -51.84 27.24
N GLU A 167 20.23 -51.34 28.24
CA GLU A 167 20.36 -51.78 29.63
C GLU A 167 20.06 -53.28 29.78
N GLN A 168 19.01 -53.78 29.12
CA GLN A 168 18.65 -55.20 29.13
C GLN A 168 19.76 -56.08 28.51
N VAL A 169 20.35 -55.64 27.40
CA VAL A 169 21.46 -56.33 26.75
C VAL A 169 22.70 -56.36 27.66
N LEU A 170 23.03 -55.24 28.30
CA LEU A 170 24.15 -55.16 29.25
C LEU A 170 23.95 -56.08 30.46
N GLU A 171 22.73 -56.15 30.99
CA GLU A 171 22.40 -57.03 32.11
C GLU A 171 22.48 -58.52 31.73
N SER A 172 22.07 -58.88 30.51
CA SER A 172 22.26 -60.21 29.94
C SER A 172 23.76 -60.57 29.86
N TYR A 173 24.59 -59.66 29.34
CA TYR A 173 26.05 -59.86 29.29
C TYR A 173 26.67 -59.99 30.68
N ALA A 174 26.26 -59.17 31.64
CA ALA A 174 26.73 -59.24 33.02
C ALA A 174 26.36 -60.58 33.68
N THR A 175 25.13 -61.06 33.46
CA THR A 175 24.65 -62.36 33.96
C THR A 175 25.43 -63.51 33.34
N ASN A 176 25.64 -63.50 32.02
CA ASN A 176 26.46 -64.51 31.33
C ASN A 176 27.91 -64.50 31.84
N ALA A 177 28.52 -63.31 32.02
CA ALA A 177 29.86 -63.19 32.57
C ALA A 177 29.95 -63.74 34.01
N LYS A 178 28.93 -63.52 34.83
CA LYS A 178 28.85 -64.07 36.20
C LYS A 178 28.74 -65.60 36.17
N MET A 179 27.86 -66.17 35.35
CA MET A 179 27.78 -67.62 35.14
C MET A 179 29.13 -68.21 34.73
N LEU A 180 29.82 -67.61 33.75
CA LEU A 180 31.14 -68.06 33.30
C LEU A 180 32.19 -68.04 34.42
N ARG A 181 32.14 -67.05 35.32
CA ARG A 181 33.04 -66.95 36.48
C ARG A 181 32.74 -67.99 37.55
N GLU A 182 31.47 -68.25 37.85
CA GLU A 182 31.05 -69.22 38.85
C GLU A 182 31.32 -70.67 38.42
N GLN A 183 31.12 -70.97 37.12
CA GLN A 183 31.31 -72.31 36.59
C GLN A 183 32.78 -72.75 36.45
N ARG A 184 33.73 -71.82 36.43
CA ARG A 184 35.18 -72.13 36.49
C ARG A 184 35.61 -72.86 37.77
N LYS A 185 34.75 -72.92 38.80
CA LYS A 185 35.00 -73.60 40.08
C LYS A 185 34.45 -75.05 40.13
N LEU A 186 33.85 -75.54 39.04
CA LEU A 186 33.21 -76.87 38.99
C LEU A 186 34.20 -77.98 38.61
N SER A 187 33.83 -79.25 38.89
CA SER A 187 34.65 -80.42 38.56
C SER A 187 34.85 -80.59 37.04
N PRO A 188 35.96 -81.21 36.58
CA PRO A 188 36.32 -81.27 35.16
C PRO A 188 35.23 -81.85 34.23
N ALA A 189 34.48 -82.86 34.70
CA ALA A 189 33.39 -83.47 33.94
C ALA A 189 32.19 -82.53 33.74
N LYS A 190 31.86 -81.71 34.75
CA LYS A 190 30.80 -80.69 34.64
C LYS A 190 31.22 -79.53 33.75
N LEU A 191 32.51 -79.19 33.76
CA LEU A 191 33.08 -78.16 32.88
C LEU A 191 32.94 -78.55 31.40
N LEU A 192 33.24 -79.81 31.06
CA LEU A 192 33.09 -80.34 29.70
C LEU A 192 31.63 -80.32 29.22
N TYR A 193 30.67 -80.64 30.10
CA TYR A 193 29.24 -80.56 29.78
C TYR A 193 28.79 -79.12 29.50
N PHE A 194 29.26 -78.16 30.31
CA PHE A 194 28.98 -76.74 30.11
C PHE A 194 29.58 -76.19 28.80
N TYR A 195 30.84 -76.53 28.49
CA TYR A 195 31.45 -76.10 27.22
C TYR A 195 30.74 -76.71 26.00
N ASN A 196 30.24 -77.94 26.11
CA ASN A 196 29.43 -78.56 25.06
C ASN A 196 28.07 -77.84 24.89
N GLN A 197 27.38 -77.51 25.99
CA GLN A 197 26.16 -76.70 25.92
C GLN A 197 26.41 -75.32 25.32
N ASN A 198 27.46 -74.61 25.73
CA ASN A 198 27.81 -73.32 25.15
C ASN A 198 28.20 -73.42 23.67
N TYR A 199 28.90 -74.48 23.27
CA TYR A 199 29.18 -74.74 21.87
C TYR A 199 27.90 -74.95 21.06
N GLN A 200 26.91 -75.67 21.60
CA GLN A 200 25.60 -75.82 20.95
C GLN A 200 24.82 -74.50 20.88
N THR A 201 24.83 -73.69 21.94
CA THR A 201 24.20 -72.36 21.95
C THR A 201 24.87 -71.41 20.97
N LEU A 202 26.20 -71.35 20.94
CA LEU A 202 26.97 -70.57 19.97
C LEU A 202 26.74 -71.04 18.54
N ARG A 203 26.62 -72.36 18.33
CA ARG A 203 26.28 -72.95 17.04
C ARG A 203 24.85 -72.57 16.61
N GLN A 204 23.89 -72.52 17.52
CA GLN A 204 22.53 -72.01 17.24
C GLN A 204 22.49 -70.50 16.97
N MET A 205 23.32 -69.71 17.66
CA MET A 205 23.51 -68.28 17.42
C MET A 205 24.13 -68.00 16.05
N LEU A 206 25.16 -68.75 15.66
CA LEU A 206 25.85 -68.62 14.38
C LEU A 206 25.01 -69.13 13.19
N LEU A 207 24.17 -70.16 13.41
CA LEU A 207 23.32 -70.77 12.38
C LEU A 207 21.89 -70.22 12.31
N GLY A 208 21.52 -69.23 13.14
CA GLY A 208 20.41 -68.31 12.84
C GLY A 208 19.09 -68.49 13.60
N ALA A 209 19.08 -69.03 14.83
CA ALA A 209 17.84 -69.19 15.61
C ALA A 209 17.70 -68.27 16.83
N THR A 210 18.70 -67.46 17.15
CA THR A 210 18.63 -66.41 18.18
C THR A 210 18.90 -65.06 17.53
N PRO A 211 18.27 -63.97 18.02
CA PRO A 211 18.17 -62.76 17.25
C PRO A 211 19.57 -62.15 17.07
N ARG A 212 19.98 -61.97 15.81
CA ARG A 212 20.99 -60.96 15.43
C ARG A 212 20.50 -59.54 15.77
N ASP A 213 19.30 -59.41 16.33
CA ASP A 213 18.60 -58.16 16.56
C ASP A 213 19.38 -57.23 17.49
N SER A 214 20.00 -57.65 18.60
CA SER A 214 20.61 -56.67 19.51
C SER A 214 21.80 -55.89 18.89
N GLU A 215 22.72 -56.56 18.20
CA GLU A 215 23.86 -55.91 17.54
C GLU A 215 23.43 -55.16 16.26
N PHE A 216 22.45 -55.69 15.53
CA PHE A 216 21.84 -55.03 14.39
C PHE A 216 21.04 -53.78 14.81
N VAL A 217 20.29 -53.84 15.90
CA VAL A 217 19.52 -52.76 16.53
C VAL A 217 20.47 -51.67 17.02
N ILE A 218 21.56 -52.03 17.70
CA ILE A 218 22.60 -51.06 18.14
C ILE A 218 23.27 -50.37 16.95
N GLN A 219 23.47 -51.06 15.81
CA GLN A 219 24.04 -50.43 14.62
C GLN A 219 23.03 -49.65 13.76
N MET A 220 21.76 -50.05 13.75
CA MET A 220 20.73 -49.46 12.88
C MET A 220 19.97 -48.31 13.53
N ILE A 221 19.73 -48.33 14.85
CA ILE A 221 19.01 -47.26 15.53
C ILE A 221 19.71 -45.90 15.38
N PRO A 222 21.04 -45.75 15.57
CA PRO A 222 21.72 -44.48 15.34
C PRO A 222 21.58 -43.97 13.90
N LYS A 223 21.53 -44.89 12.91
CA LYS A 223 21.34 -44.55 11.50
C LYS A 223 19.90 -44.12 11.22
N GLN A 224 18.91 -44.78 11.82
CA GLN A 224 17.50 -44.40 11.72
C GLN A 224 17.24 -43.04 12.40
N LEU A 225 17.81 -42.83 13.59
CA LEU A 225 17.72 -41.56 14.31
C LEU A 225 18.35 -40.43 13.50
N LYS A 226 19.53 -40.67 12.91
CA LYS A 226 20.17 -39.71 12.00
C LYS A 226 19.28 -39.39 10.80
N GLY A 227 18.70 -40.41 10.15
CA GLY A 227 17.77 -40.20 9.04
C GLY A 227 16.53 -39.38 9.44
N HIS A 228 16.01 -39.59 10.65
CA HIS A 228 14.89 -38.82 11.18
C HIS A 228 15.27 -37.36 11.46
N ILE A 229 16.45 -37.13 12.05
CA ILE A 229 17.01 -35.79 12.28
C ILE A 229 17.24 -35.06 10.95
N ASP A 230 17.81 -35.73 9.95
CA ASP A 230 18.04 -35.16 8.63
C ASP A 230 16.72 -34.80 7.93
N ALA A 231 15.68 -35.64 8.06
CA ALA A 231 14.34 -35.34 7.55
C ALA A 231 13.69 -34.13 8.25
N VAL A 232 13.81 -34.03 9.57
CA VAL A 232 13.34 -32.89 10.36
C VAL A 232 14.07 -31.60 9.97
N ASN A 233 15.38 -31.66 9.78
CA ASN A 233 16.18 -30.52 9.31
C ASN A 233 15.77 -30.10 7.89
N GLY A 234 15.48 -31.07 7.01
CA GLY A 234 14.96 -30.80 5.67
C GLY A 234 13.61 -30.08 5.69
N ALA A 235 12.68 -30.49 6.57
CA ALA A 235 11.41 -29.81 6.77
C ALA A 235 11.61 -28.37 7.30
N PHE A 236 12.52 -28.18 8.25
CA PHE A 236 12.87 -26.85 8.78
C PHE A 236 13.44 -25.91 7.71
N LEU A 237 14.32 -26.42 6.85
CA LEU A 237 14.83 -25.69 5.68
C LEU A 237 13.70 -25.30 4.72
N GLY A 238 12.74 -26.19 4.49
CA GLY A 238 11.54 -25.91 3.70
C GLY A 238 10.72 -24.74 4.27
N VAL A 239 10.43 -24.77 5.57
CA VAL A 239 9.70 -23.69 6.26
C VAL A 239 10.50 -22.38 6.24
N SER A 240 11.81 -22.44 6.46
CA SER A 240 12.69 -21.26 6.40
C SER A 240 12.69 -20.62 5.01
N ASN A 241 12.70 -21.42 3.94
CA ASN A 241 12.60 -20.90 2.58
C ASN A 241 11.25 -20.23 2.29
N ILE A 242 10.14 -20.80 2.79
CA ILE A 242 8.81 -20.21 2.66
C ILE A 242 8.75 -18.86 3.40
N LEU A 243 9.29 -18.80 4.62
CA LEU A 243 9.36 -17.56 5.41
C LEU A 243 10.22 -16.50 4.72
N ASN A 244 11.39 -16.86 4.19
CA ASN A 244 12.25 -15.94 3.45
C ASN A 244 11.57 -15.42 2.18
N SER A 245 10.83 -16.28 1.46
CA SER A 245 10.06 -15.87 0.29
C SER A 245 8.91 -14.94 0.64
N ALA A 246 8.22 -15.18 1.76
CA ALA A 246 7.16 -14.31 2.25
C ALA A 246 7.73 -12.94 2.67
N GLU A 247 8.85 -12.92 3.38
CA GLU A 247 9.56 -11.69 3.77
C GLU A 247 9.99 -10.88 2.54
N HIS A 248 10.55 -11.55 1.52
CA HIS A 248 10.93 -10.91 0.26
C HIS A 248 9.73 -10.28 -0.45
N ASN A 249 8.60 -11.00 -0.53
CA ASN A 249 7.38 -10.47 -1.14
C ASN A 249 6.83 -9.26 -0.37
N VAL A 250 6.87 -9.28 0.96
CA VAL A 250 6.46 -8.12 1.79
C VAL A 250 7.36 -6.90 1.53
N ARG A 251 8.68 -7.10 1.40
CA ARG A 251 9.63 -6.00 1.14
C ARG A 251 9.50 -5.43 -0.27
N TYR A 252 9.34 -6.26 -1.30
CA TYR A 252 9.33 -5.81 -2.69
C TYR A 252 8.00 -5.21 -3.16
N VAL A 253 6.87 -5.57 -2.56
CA VAL A 253 5.59 -4.86 -2.79
C VAL A 253 5.72 -3.37 -2.40
N HIS A 254 6.64 -3.04 -1.49
CA HIS A 254 6.90 -1.66 -1.06
C HIS A 254 7.69 -0.81 -2.07
N GLU A 255 8.46 -1.44 -2.98
CA GLU A 255 9.29 -0.75 -3.99
C GLU A 255 8.58 -0.55 -5.33
N SER A 256 7.63 -1.43 -5.68
CA SER A 256 6.85 -1.33 -6.94
C SER A 256 5.62 -0.41 -6.85
N SER A 257 5.41 0.26 -5.71
CA SER A 257 4.28 1.17 -5.45
C SER A 257 4.69 2.66 -5.41
N GLY A 258 5.96 2.96 -5.68
CA GLY A 258 6.53 4.32 -5.70
C GLY A 258 6.64 4.89 -7.10
#